data_AF-A0A516NRR4-F1
#
_entry.id   AF-A0A516NRR4-F1
#
_cell.length_a   1.000
_cell.length_b   1.000
_cell.length_c   1.000
_cell.angle_alpha   90.00
_cell.angle_beta   90.00
_cell.angle_gamma   90.00
#
_symmetry.space_group_name_H-M   'P 1'
#
loop_
_entity.id
_entity.type
_entity.pdbx_description
1 polymer ?
#
loop_
_entity_poly.entity_id
_entity_poly.type
_entity_poly.pdbx_seq_one_letter_code
_entity_poly.pdbx_strand_id
1 'polypeptide(L)'
;MDGQLLPDGWTIDEIRRRAKSESAVLLDPSTRVYLAPNGSDQSDPLNVDLILDFSGLCLARCVDDAEWYMGNRGTAGEPIFCWSSYGDDLGTAIDNL
;
A
#
# COMPACT_ATOMS: atom_id res chain seq x y z
N MET A 1 6.13 -11.16 19.05
CA MET A 1 4.93 -10.37 19.36
C MET A 1 5.09 -9.09 18.56
N ASP A 2 4.79 -9.16 17.27
CA ASP A 2 5.00 -8.01 16.38
C ASP A 2 3.62 -7.41 16.09
N GLY A 3 2.99 -6.93 17.16
CA GLY A 3 1.73 -6.20 17.11
C GLY A 3 1.97 -4.76 16.70
N GLN A 4 2.63 -4.54 15.55
CA GLN A 4 2.77 -3.20 15.01
C GLN A 4 1.38 -2.66 14.71
N LEU A 5 0.96 -1.66 15.49
CA LEU A 5 -0.32 -0.98 15.32
C LEU A 5 -0.24 -0.11 14.08
N LEU A 6 -1.13 -0.41 13.14
CA LEU A 6 -1.39 0.35 11.93
C LEU A 6 -2.52 1.34 12.21
N PRO A 7 -2.80 2.27 11.28
CA PRO A 7 -3.91 3.20 11.42
C PRO A 7 -5.19 2.47 11.84
N ASP A 8 -6.01 3.14 12.65
CA ASP A 8 -7.31 2.64 13.12
C ASP A 8 -7.27 1.34 13.94
N GLY A 9 -6.09 0.99 14.46
CA GLY A 9 -5.89 -0.17 15.35
C GLY A 9 -5.67 -1.49 14.63
N TRP A 10 -5.51 -1.46 13.30
CA TRP A 10 -5.19 -2.64 12.51
C TRP A 10 -3.86 -3.26 12.94
N THR A 11 -3.78 -4.58 12.89
CA THR A 11 -2.54 -5.34 13.01
C THR A 11 -2.21 -6.03 11.68
N ILE A 12 -0.94 -6.33 11.45
CA ILE A 12 -0.54 -7.06 10.23
C ILE A 12 -1.24 -8.42 10.11
N ASP A 13 -1.52 -9.09 11.23
CA ASP A 13 -2.23 -10.37 11.24
C ASP A 13 -3.71 -10.22 10.86
N GLU A 14 -4.36 -9.12 11.23
CA GLU A 14 -5.72 -8.82 10.77
C GLU A 14 -5.77 -8.52 9.28
N ILE A 15 -4.76 -7.81 8.77
CA ILE A 15 -4.60 -7.56 7.34
C ILE A 15 -4.41 -8.86 6.57
N ARG A 16 -3.50 -9.74 7.02
CA ARG A 16 -3.30 -11.07 6.40
C ARG A 16 -4.58 -11.88 6.34
N ARG A 17 -5.35 -11.89 7.45
CA ARG A 17 -6.63 -12.58 7.53
C ARG A 17 -7.66 -12.01 6.56
N ARG A 18 -7.79 -10.68 6.48
CA ARG A 18 -8.79 -10.03 5.62
C ARG A 18 -8.43 -10.17 4.14
N ALA A 19 -7.18 -9.89 3.79
CA ALA A 19 -6.64 -10.05 2.43
C ALA A 19 -6.53 -11.51 1.98
N LYS A 20 -6.71 -12.48 2.90
CA LYS A 20 -6.48 -13.91 2.68
C LYS A 20 -5.08 -14.18 2.11
N SER A 21 -4.10 -13.41 2.59
CA SER A 21 -2.74 -13.42 2.10
C SER A 21 -1.78 -13.46 3.28
N GLU A 22 -1.19 -14.63 3.53
CA GLU A 22 -0.16 -14.82 4.57
C GLU A 22 1.13 -14.05 4.28
N SER A 23 1.35 -13.66 3.01
CA SER A 23 2.52 -12.91 2.58
C SER A 23 2.39 -11.41 2.77
N ALA A 24 1.29 -10.90 3.33
CA ALA A 24 1.16 -9.48 3.59
C ALA A 24 2.27 -9.00 4.55
N VAL A 25 3.01 -7.99 4.13
CA VAL A 25 4.14 -7.42 4.89
C VAL A 25 4.15 -5.89 4.79
N LEU A 26 4.72 -5.24 5.81
CA LEU A 26 5.03 -3.82 5.77
C LEU A 26 6.35 -3.60 5.03
N LEU A 27 6.36 -2.63 4.12
CA LEU A 27 7.58 -2.16 3.47
C LEU A 27 8.12 -0.91 4.16
N ASP A 28 9.38 -0.59 3.86
CA ASP A 28 10.00 0.66 4.32
C ASP A 28 9.26 1.86 3.69
N PRO A 29 8.73 2.81 4.48
CA PRO A 29 8.07 4.01 3.98
C PRO A 29 8.96 4.88 3.09
N SER A 30 10.29 4.73 3.17
CA SER A 30 11.26 5.38 2.27
C SER A 30 11.24 4.81 0.85
N THR A 31 10.51 3.73 0.61
CA THR A 31 10.29 3.17 -0.74
C THR A 31 9.58 4.21 -1.60
N ARG A 32 10.12 4.49 -2.79
CA ARG A 32 9.53 5.47 -3.70
C ARG A 32 8.19 4.98 -4.22
N VAL A 33 7.16 5.81 -4.08
CA VAL A 33 5.81 5.54 -4.58
C VAL A 33 5.42 6.66 -5.54
N TYR A 34 4.79 6.28 -6.65
CA TYR A 34 4.30 7.22 -7.65
C TYR A 34 2.86 6.91 -8.03
N LEU A 35 2.04 7.93 -8.26
CA LEU A 35 0.75 7.82 -8.91
C LEU A 35 0.96 7.85 -10.43
N ALA A 36 0.61 6.77 -11.10
CA ALA A 36 0.86 6.50 -12.51
C ALA A 36 -0.38 5.86 -13.18
N PRO A 37 -1.53 6.56 -13.27
CA PRO A 37 -2.78 5.99 -13.81
C PRO A 37 -2.67 5.56 -15.28
N ASN A 38 -1.72 6.15 -16.02
CA ASN A 38 -1.48 5.87 -17.44
C ASN A 38 -0.10 5.21 -17.69
N GLY A 39 0.54 4.67 -16.65
CA GLY A 39 1.89 4.10 -16.72
C GLY A 39 3.00 5.04 -16.26
N SER A 40 4.23 4.50 -16.14
CA SER A 40 5.37 5.14 -15.45
C SER A 40 5.84 6.46 -16.05
N ASP A 41 5.63 6.68 -17.35
CA ASP A 41 6.12 7.86 -18.08
C ASP A 41 5.38 9.15 -17.70
N GLN A 42 4.19 9.02 -17.09
CA GLN A 42 3.38 10.13 -16.58
C GLN A 42 3.03 9.84 -15.13
N SER A 43 4.04 9.91 -14.27
CA SER A 43 3.93 9.56 -12.86
C SER A 43 4.27 10.72 -11.94
N ASP A 44 3.43 10.95 -10.94
CA ASP A 44 3.60 11.97 -9.91
C ASP A 44 4.04 11.31 -8.59
N PRO A 45 5.04 11.83 -7.87
CA PRO A 45 5.46 11.23 -6.60
C PRO A 45 4.35 11.32 -5.55
N LEU A 46 4.10 10.22 -4.84
CA LEU A 46 3.21 10.18 -3.68
C LEU A 46 4.04 10.25 -2.40
N ASN A 47 3.65 11.16 -1.50
CA ASN A 47 4.22 11.23 -0.16
C ASN A 47 3.48 10.23 0.74
N VAL A 48 4.16 9.17 1.19
CA VAL A 48 3.52 8.05 1.89
C VAL A 48 4.14 7.80 3.26
N ASP A 49 3.31 7.43 4.24
CA ASP A 49 3.75 7.05 5.59
C ASP A 49 3.68 5.55 5.85
N LEU A 50 2.91 4.82 5.05
CA LEU A 50 2.73 3.39 5.19
C LEU A 50 2.60 2.69 3.85
N ILE A 51 3.22 1.52 3.74
CA ILE A 51 3.20 0.69 2.53
C ILE A 51 3.01 -0.77 2.94
N LEU A 52 2.00 -1.41 2.36
CA LEU A 52 1.70 -2.84 2.48
C LEU A 52 1.98 -3.53 1.15
N ASP A 53 2.68 -4.66 1.18
CA ASP A 53 2.90 -5.53 0.02
C ASP A 53 2.18 -6.87 0.22
N PHE A 54 1.51 -7.30 -0.84
CA PHE A 54 0.75 -8.55 -0.97
C PHE A 54 1.31 -9.37 -2.13
N SER A 55 2.58 -9.74 -2.07
CA SER A 55 3.28 -10.49 -3.13
C SER A 55 3.31 -9.75 -4.47
N GLY A 56 3.66 -8.46 -4.45
CA GLY A 56 3.81 -7.62 -5.65
C GLY A 56 2.65 -6.68 -5.94
N LEU A 57 1.47 -6.92 -5.35
CA LEU A 57 0.42 -5.92 -5.24
C LEU A 57 0.67 -5.07 -3.99
N CYS A 58 0.50 -3.76 -4.05
CA CYS A 58 0.84 -2.85 -2.96
C CYS A 58 -0.31 -1.89 -2.66
N LEU A 59 -0.48 -1.58 -1.36
CA LEU A 59 -1.28 -0.47 -0.88
C LEU A 59 -0.36 0.54 -0.19
N ALA A 60 -0.37 1.78 -0.63
CA ALA A 60 0.39 2.86 -0.02
C ALA A 60 -0.57 3.93 0.51
N ARG A 61 -0.39 4.35 1.75
CA ARG A 61 -1.19 5.42 2.35
C ARG A 61 -0.53 6.76 2.08
N CYS A 62 -1.26 7.65 1.41
CA CYS A 62 -0.80 9.00 1.14
C CYS A 62 -0.96 9.89 2.39
N VAL A 63 0.05 10.69 2.69
CA VAL A 63 0.06 11.60 3.85
C VAL A 63 -0.84 12.80 3.61
N ASP A 64 -0.96 13.24 2.36
CA ASP A 64 -1.61 14.52 2.02
C ASP A 64 -3.14 14.44 2.09
N ASP A 65 -3.72 13.27 1.79
CA ASP A 65 -5.17 13.03 1.78
C ASP A 65 -5.62 11.86 2.68
N ALA A 66 -4.68 11.14 3.30
CA ALA A 66 -4.91 9.94 4.11
C ALA A 66 -5.55 8.76 3.36
N GLU A 67 -5.60 8.79 2.02
CA GLU A 67 -6.18 7.74 1.20
C GLU A 67 -5.18 6.63 0.87
N TRP A 68 -5.73 5.45 0.56
CA TRP A 68 -4.99 4.27 0.15
C TRP A 68 -4.92 4.19 -1.36
N TYR A 69 -3.70 4.24 -1.88
CA TYR A 69 -3.41 4.09 -3.29
C TYR A 69 -2.95 2.67 -3.59
N MET A 70 -3.60 2.03 -4.55
CA MET A 70 -3.25 0.68 -4.98
C MET A 70 -2.32 0.73 -6.18
N GLY A 71 -1.29 -0.10 -6.11
CA GLY A 71 -0.22 -0.16 -7.09
C GLY A 71 0.40 -1.54 -7.17
N ASN A 72 1.40 -1.66 -8.04
CA ASN A 72 2.23 -2.84 -8.08
C ASN A 72 3.70 -2.47 -7.94
N ARG A 73 4.47 -3.46 -7.48
CA ARG A 73 5.92 -3.42 -7.40
C ARG A 73 6.48 -4.53 -8.28
N GLY A 74 7.37 -4.18 -9.20
CA GLY A 74 8.02 -5.16 -10.10
C GLY A 74 8.90 -6.13 -9.31
N THR A 75 9.97 -5.60 -8.71
CA THR A 75 10.88 -6.38 -7.87
C THR A 75 11.20 -5.66 -6.55
N ALA A 76 11.77 -6.39 -5.59
CA ALA A 76 12.16 -5.80 -4.32
C ALA A 76 13.23 -4.70 -4.52
N GLY A 77 12.97 -3.50 -4.00
CA GLY A 77 13.84 -2.32 -4.16
C GLY A 77 13.50 -1.42 -5.35
N GLU A 78 12.59 -1.85 -6.22
CA GLU A 78 12.02 -0.97 -7.26
C GLU A 78 10.89 -0.10 -6.71
N PRO A 79 10.64 1.06 -7.35
CA PRO A 79 9.51 1.92 -7.01
C PRO A 79 8.16 1.22 -7.20
N ILE A 80 7.18 1.70 -6.47
CA ILE A 80 5.79 1.28 -6.56
C ILE A 80 5.06 2.27 -7.46
N PHE A 81 4.27 1.76 -8.39
CA PHE A 81 3.42 2.56 -9.27
C PHE A 81 1.96 2.29 -8.96
N CYS A 82 1.30 3.27 -8.34
CA CYS A 82 -0.12 3.24 -8.00
C CYS A 82 -0.97 3.73 -9.16
N TRP A 83 -2.11 3.10 -9.44
CA TRP A 83 -3.01 3.52 -10.51
C TRP A 83 -4.21 4.34 -10.02
N SER A 84 -4.68 4.10 -8.81
CA SER A 84 -5.86 4.79 -8.26
C SER A 84 -5.86 4.79 -6.74
N SER A 85 -6.55 5.77 -6.17
CA SER A 85 -7.00 5.76 -4.77
C SER A 85 -8.21 4.83 -4.60
N TYR A 86 -8.32 4.25 -3.42
CA TYR A 86 -9.40 3.37 -2.94
C TYR A 86 -10.05 3.90 -1.65
N GLY A 87 -9.82 5.18 -1.33
CA GLY A 87 -10.38 5.85 -0.16
C GLY A 87 -9.54 5.68 1.11
N ASP A 88 -10.03 6.21 2.23
CA ASP A 88 -9.34 6.29 3.52
C ASP A 88 -9.48 5.02 4.39
N ASP A 89 -10.51 4.20 4.15
CA ASP A 89 -10.73 2.94 4.86
C ASP A 89 -9.84 1.80 4.33
N LEU A 90 -8.86 1.39 5.15
CA LEU A 90 -7.97 0.27 4.83
C LEU A 90 -8.72 -1.03 4.58
N GLY A 91 -9.84 -1.27 5.28
CA GLY A 91 -10.65 -2.46 5.08
C GLY A 91 -11.21 -2.55 3.66
N THR A 92 -11.77 -1.46 3.19
CA THR A 92 -12.31 -1.32 1.83
C THR A 92 -11.20 -1.40 0.79
N ALA A 93 -10.05 -0.77 1.04
CA ALA A 93 -8.90 -0.88 0.14
C ALA A 93 -8.40 -2.34 -0.01
N ILE A 94 -8.34 -3.09 1.10
CA ILE A 94 -7.98 -4.52 1.10
C ILE A 94 -9.02 -5.35 0.35
N ASP A 95 -10.31 -5.05 0.50
CA ASP A 95 -11.38 -5.81 -0.18
C ASP A 95 -11.36 -5.62 -1.71
N ASN A 96 -10.57 -4.68 -2.22
CA ASN A 96 -10.37 -4.41 -3.65
C ASN A 96 -9.04 -4.93 -4.21
N LEU A 97 -8.24 -5.66 -3.41
CA LEU A 97 -7.00 -6.30 -3.86
C LEU A 97 -7.24 -7.38 -4.93
#